data_AF-A0A938AF93-F1
#
_entry.id   AF-A0A938AF93-F1
#
_cell.length_a   1.000
_cell.length_b   1.000
_cell.length_c   1.000
_cell.angle_alpha   90.00
_cell.angle_beta   90.00
_cell.angle_gamma   90.00
#
_symmetry.space_group_name_H-M   'P 1'
#
loop_
_entity.id
_entity.type
_entity.pdbx_description
1 polymer ?
#
loop_
_entity_poly.entity_id
_entity_poly.type
_entity_poly.pdbx_seq_one_letter_code
_entity_poly.pdbx_strand_id
1 'polypeptide(L)'
;MLGVGIDLIEIDRIERALDRHPRFAQRCFTPAEEGYCTSRRYPPQHFAARFAAKEAVGKALGIGMTRWHDVEVVRGRGAPTAILAGRCLRRAGDLGVVEVMLSLTHSRGMAAAVAILRGA
;
A
#
# COMPACT_ATOMS: atom_id res chain seq x y z
N MET A 1 -1.11 -13.94 -15.21
CA MET A 1 -0.47 -13.20 -14.08
C MET A 1 0.63 -12.34 -14.67
N LEU A 2 0.58 -11.02 -14.44
CA LEU A 2 1.44 -10.03 -15.12
C LEU A 2 2.59 -9.50 -14.25
N GLY A 3 2.47 -9.62 -12.93
CA GLY A 3 3.48 -9.12 -12.00
C GLY A 3 3.19 -9.55 -10.56
N VAL A 4 4.24 -9.54 -9.74
CA VAL A 4 4.18 -9.84 -8.30
C VAL A 4 5.09 -8.90 -7.54
N GLY A 5 4.67 -8.51 -6.35
CA GLY A 5 5.48 -7.75 -5.43
C GLY A 5 5.20 -8.15 -4.00
N ILE A 6 6.24 -8.09 -3.17
CA ILE A 6 6.16 -8.31 -1.73
C ILE A 6 6.95 -7.22 -1.03
N ASP A 7 6.44 -6.77 0.11
CA ASP A 7 7.16 -5.87 0.99
C ASP A 7 6.92 -6.20 2.47
N LEU A 8 7.91 -5.89 3.29
CA LEU A 8 7.94 -6.18 4.72
C LEU A 8 8.49 -4.94 5.45
N ILE A 9 7.70 -4.42 6.39
CA ILE A 9 7.95 -3.15 7.08
C ILE A 9 7.93 -3.38 8.59
N GLU A 10 8.92 -2.82 9.28
CA GLU A 10 8.90 -2.68 10.73
C GLU A 10 7.83 -1.65 11.15
N ILE A 11 6.91 -2.07 12.02
CA ILE A 11 5.84 -1.21 12.54
C ILE A 11 6.44 -0.04 13.34
N ASP A 12 7.45 -0.31 14.18
CA ASP A 12 8.12 0.70 14.98
C ASP A 12 8.79 1.77 14.12
N ARG A 13 9.25 1.42 12.90
CA ARG A 13 9.82 2.39 11.97
C ARG A 13 8.76 3.38 11.50
N ILE A 14 7.54 2.90 11.26
CA ILE A 14 6.40 3.73 10.86
C ILE A 14 5.89 4.56 12.05
N GLU A 15 5.80 3.97 13.24
CA GLU A 15 5.44 4.69 14.47
C GLU A 15 6.39 5.88 14.71
N ARG A 16 7.71 5.62 14.72
CA ARG A 16 8.71 6.68 14.86
C ARG A 16 8.64 7.73 13.76
N ALA A 17 8.27 7.36 12.54
CA ALA A 17 8.12 8.30 11.45
C ALA A 17 6.87 9.19 11.63
N LEU A 18 5.76 8.62 12.11
CA LEU A 18 4.54 9.37 12.45
C LEU A 18 4.81 10.38 13.56
N ASP A 19 5.54 9.97 14.61
CA ASP A 19 5.85 10.83 15.76
C ASP A 19 6.80 11.98 15.39
N ARG A 20 7.87 11.69 14.62
CA ARG A 20 8.91 12.68 14.29
C ARG A 20 8.51 13.64 13.18
N HIS A 21 7.59 13.23 12.30
CA HIS A 21 7.29 13.97 11.08
C HIS A 21 5.77 14.19 10.96
N PRO A 22 5.26 15.36 11.39
CA PRO A 22 3.82 15.66 11.40
C PRO A 22 3.13 15.54 10.03
N ARG A 23 3.88 15.65 8.93
CA ARG A 23 3.36 15.52 7.55
C ARG A 23 3.62 14.14 6.92
N PHE A 24 4.17 13.18 7.66
CA PHE A 24 4.46 11.86 7.11
C PHE A 24 3.19 11.17 6.60
N ALA A 25 2.14 11.18 7.42
CA ALA A 25 0.86 10.58 7.06
C ALA A 25 0.32 11.20 5.75
N GLN A 26 0.19 12.53 5.73
CA GLN A 26 -0.27 13.31 4.58
C GLN A 26 0.59 13.17 3.32
N ARG A 27 1.87 12.81 3.45
CA ARG A 27 2.76 12.62 2.30
C ARG A 27 2.64 11.22 1.69
N CYS A 28 2.32 10.23 2.52
CA CYS A 28 2.38 8.81 2.14
C CYS A 28 1.01 8.16 1.96
N PHE A 29 -0.06 8.72 2.53
CA PHE A 29 -1.38 8.10 2.56
C PHE A 29 -2.43 9.09 2.07
N THR A 30 -3.40 8.59 1.31
CA THR A 30 -4.55 9.41 0.92
C THR A 30 -5.39 9.76 2.16
N PRO A 31 -6.23 10.81 2.11
CA PRO A 31 -7.09 11.18 3.23
C PRO A 31 -7.98 10.01 3.70
N ALA A 32 -8.44 9.16 2.78
CA ALA A 32 -9.24 7.98 3.11
C ALA A 32 -8.42 6.93 3.86
N GLU A 33 -7.17 6.68 3.45
CA GLU A 33 -6.27 5.76 4.15
C GLU A 33 -5.88 6.28 5.53
N GLU A 34 -5.57 7.58 5.64
CA GLU A 34 -5.25 8.24 6.90
C GLU A 34 -6.43 8.13 7.87
N GLY A 35 -7.64 8.50 7.44
CA GLY A 35 -8.85 8.38 8.25
C GLY A 35 -9.13 6.94 8.68
N TYR A 36 -8.91 5.95 7.80
CA TYR A 36 -9.00 4.56 8.19
C TYR A 36 -7.99 4.22 9.28
N CYS A 37 -6.71 4.56 9.10
CA CYS A 37 -5.65 4.10 9.99
C CYS A 37 -5.77 4.72 11.38
N THR A 38 -6.09 6.01 11.46
CA THR A 38 -6.29 6.72 12.72
C THR A 38 -7.51 6.23 13.50
N SER A 39 -8.54 5.72 12.82
CA SER A 39 -9.74 5.16 13.49
C SER A 39 -9.50 3.83 14.22
N ARG A 40 -8.33 3.21 14.08
CA ARG A 40 -8.03 1.88 14.63
C ARG A 40 -7.36 1.98 15.98
N ARG A 41 -7.51 0.93 16.80
CA ARG A 41 -6.95 0.86 18.16
C ARG A 41 -5.44 1.09 18.22
N TYR A 42 -4.69 0.59 17.23
CA TYR A 42 -3.26 0.80 17.13
C TYR A 42 -2.91 1.28 15.71
N PRO A 43 -2.95 2.60 15.44
CA PRO A 43 -2.77 3.16 14.10
C PRO A 43 -1.45 2.78 13.39
N PRO A 44 -0.28 2.75 14.05
CA PRO A 44 0.99 2.46 13.38
C PRO A 44 1.00 1.15 12.59
N GLN A 45 0.40 0.08 13.09
CA GLN A 45 0.33 -1.21 12.38
C GLN A 45 -0.46 -1.10 11.06
N HIS A 46 -1.50 -0.26 11.02
CA HIS A 46 -2.36 -0.10 9.85
C HIS A 46 -1.74 0.82 8.80
N PHE A 47 -0.98 1.82 9.24
CA PHE A 47 -0.12 2.60 8.36
C PHE A 47 0.99 1.73 7.77
N ALA A 48 1.66 0.90 8.59
CA ALA A 48 2.73 0.02 8.12
C ALA A 48 2.24 -1.00 7.08
N ALA A 49 1.09 -1.63 7.31
CA ALA A 49 0.52 -2.58 6.37
C ALA A 49 0.16 -1.92 5.01
N ARG A 50 -0.32 -0.67 5.02
CA ARG A 50 -0.59 0.08 3.79
C ARG A 50 0.68 0.54 3.10
N PHE A 51 1.68 0.96 3.86
CA PHE A 51 2.97 1.33 3.32
C PHE A 51 3.61 0.14 2.59
N ALA A 52 3.61 -1.04 3.22
CA ALA A 52 4.05 -2.28 2.61
C ALA A 52 3.22 -2.62 1.35
N ALA A 53 1.90 -2.45 1.39
CA ALA A 53 1.04 -2.71 0.22
C ALA A 53 1.36 -1.78 -0.95
N LYS A 54 1.60 -0.49 -0.71
CA LYS A 54 2.02 0.45 -1.76
C LYS A 54 3.34 0.03 -2.38
N GLU A 55 4.35 -0.26 -1.57
CA GLU A 55 5.64 -0.76 -2.05
C GLU A 55 5.50 -2.05 -2.86
N ALA A 56 4.70 -3.01 -2.37
CA ALA A 56 4.41 -4.25 -3.09
C ALA A 56 3.78 -3.98 -4.46
N VAL A 57 2.84 -3.03 -4.56
CA VAL A 57 2.24 -2.62 -5.85
C VAL A 57 3.29 -2.01 -6.78
N GLY A 58 4.14 -1.10 -6.29
CA GLY A 58 5.21 -0.48 -7.07
C GLY A 58 6.20 -1.51 -7.62
N LYS A 59 6.54 -2.52 -6.82
CA LYS A 59 7.38 -3.67 -7.23
C LYS A 59 6.69 -4.54 -8.27
N ALA A 60 5.41 -4.86 -8.06
CA ALA A 60 4.64 -5.67 -9.00
C ALA A 60 4.52 -5.00 -10.39
N LEU A 61 4.43 -3.66 -10.42
CA LEU A 61 4.41 -2.85 -11.65
C LEU A 61 5.79 -2.68 -12.31
N GLY A 62 6.87 -3.09 -11.62
CA GLY A 62 8.25 -2.99 -12.11
C GLY A 62 8.81 -1.56 -12.15
N ILE A 63 8.22 -0.62 -11.42
CA ILE A 63 8.62 0.81 -11.44
C ILE A 63 9.06 1.34 -10.07
N GLY A 64 8.97 0.52 -9.03
CA GLY A 64 9.16 0.93 -7.64
C GLY A 64 8.10 1.94 -7.19
N MET A 65 8.25 2.47 -5.98
CA MET A 65 7.36 3.50 -5.47
C MET A 65 7.99 4.89 -5.57
N THR A 66 7.36 5.77 -6.36
CA THR A 66 7.83 7.17 -6.51
C THR A 66 6.82 8.21 -6.01
N ARG A 67 5.52 7.90 -6.09
CA ARG A 67 4.45 8.80 -5.64
C ARG A 67 3.43 7.99 -4.85
N TRP A 68 3.47 8.16 -3.53
CA TRP A 68 2.66 7.34 -2.63
C TRP A 68 1.14 7.42 -2.87
N HIS A 69 0.66 8.59 -3.31
CA HIS A 69 -0.76 8.80 -3.61
C HIS A 69 -1.21 8.19 -4.94
N ASP A 70 -0.28 7.69 -5.77
CA ASP A 70 -0.64 6.97 -7.00
C ASP A 70 -1.19 5.56 -6.70
N VAL A 71 -1.14 5.12 -5.44
CA VAL A 71 -1.70 3.86 -4.97
C VAL A 71 -2.50 4.13 -3.70
N GLU A 72 -3.80 3.85 -3.73
CA GLU A 72 -4.68 3.89 -2.56
C GLU A 72 -5.14 2.46 -2.20
N VAL A 73 -4.88 2.02 -0.97
CA VAL A 73 -5.32 0.71 -0.49
C VAL A 73 -6.74 0.79 0.05
N VAL A 74 -7.66 0.10 -0.63
CA VAL A 74 -9.09 0.12 -0.33
C VAL A 74 -9.52 -1.22 0.25
N ARG A 75 -10.35 -1.19 1.30
CA ARG A 75 -11.00 -2.38 1.84
C ARG A 75 -12.42 -2.50 1.28
N GLY A 76 -12.70 -3.63 0.63
CA GLY A 76 -14.08 -4.04 0.29
C GLY A 76 -14.68 -4.97 1.35
N ARG A 77 -15.78 -5.64 1.00
CA ARG A 77 -16.36 -6.75 1.81
C ARG A 77 -15.48 -8.01 1.81
N GLY A 78 -14.50 -8.09 0.91
CA GLY A 78 -13.56 -9.21 0.76
C GLY A 78 -12.10 -8.79 0.97
N ALA A 79 -11.19 -9.41 0.20
CA ALA A 79 -9.79 -9.03 0.19
C ALA A 79 -9.62 -7.55 -0.19
N PRO A 80 -8.62 -6.84 0.39
CA PRO A 80 -8.30 -5.48 -0.01
C PRO A 80 -7.80 -5.43 -1.47
N THR A 81 -7.92 -4.26 -2.08
CA THR A 81 -7.42 -3.97 -3.43
C THR A 81 -6.74 -2.60 -3.46
N ALA A 82 -6.21 -2.22 -4.62
CA ALA A 82 -5.61 -0.91 -4.85
C ALA A 82 -6.33 -0.15 -5.95
N ILE A 83 -6.66 1.12 -5.68
CA ILE A 83 -6.96 2.08 -6.74
C ILE A 83 -5.64 2.70 -7.18
N LEU A 84 -5.38 2.65 -8.49
CA LEU A 84 -4.18 3.24 -9.08
C LEU A 84 -4.50 4.59 -9.71
N ALA A 85 -3.57 5.53 -9.56
CA ALA A 85 -3.60 6.83 -10.22
C ALA A 85 -2.24 7.16 -10.83
N GLY A 86 -2.16 8.28 -11.54
CA GLY A 86 -0.90 8.86 -11.99
C GLY A 86 -0.02 7.90 -12.79
N ARG A 87 1.23 7.75 -12.36
CA ARG A 87 2.22 6.89 -13.04
C ARG A 87 1.90 5.41 -12.88
N CYS A 88 1.40 5.00 -11.72
CA CYS A 88 1.05 3.60 -11.46
C CYS A 88 -0.10 3.15 -12.36
N LEU A 89 -1.13 3.99 -12.55
CA LEU A 89 -2.25 3.70 -13.45
C LEU A 89 -1.80 3.57 -14.91
N ARG A 90 -0.96 4.50 -15.40
CA ARG A 90 -0.43 4.42 -16.77
C ARG A 90 0.36 3.13 -16.99
N ARG A 91 1.26 2.79 -16.05
CA ARG A 91 2.05 1.56 -16.13
C ARG A 91 1.18 0.30 -16.10
N ALA A 92 0.13 0.29 -15.27
CA ALA A 92 -0.84 -0.79 -15.24
C ALA A 92 -1.56 -0.95 -16.58
N GLY A 93 -1.92 0.16 -17.23
CA GLY A 93 -2.48 0.19 -18.58
C GLY A 93 -1.54 -0.40 -19.63
N ASP A 94 -0.28 0.04 -19.65
CA ASP A 94 0.75 -0.47 -20.58
C ASP A 94 0.97 -1.99 -20.46
N LEU A 95 0.79 -2.53 -19.25
CA LEU A 95 0.94 -3.95 -18.95
C LEU A 95 -0.35 -4.77 -19.19
N GLY A 96 -1.49 -4.12 -19.44
CA GLY A 96 -2.78 -4.79 -19.58
C GLY A 96 -3.36 -5.32 -18.25
N VAL A 97 -3.06 -4.65 -17.14
CA VAL A 97 -3.57 -5.03 -15.81
C VAL A 97 -5.06 -4.70 -15.70
N VAL A 98 -5.86 -5.69 -15.34
CA VAL A 98 -7.31 -5.53 -15.09
C VAL A 98 -7.64 -5.50 -13.60
N GLU A 99 -6.76 -6.03 -12.74
CA GLU A 99 -6.99 -6.07 -11.30
C GLU A 99 -5.67 -6.13 -10.51
N VAL A 100 -5.64 -5.42 -9.39
CA VAL A 100 -4.59 -5.53 -8.36
C VAL A 100 -5.15 -6.29 -7.16
N MET A 101 -4.65 -7.51 -6.95
CA MET A 101 -5.02 -8.34 -5.80
C MET A 101 -4.03 -8.09 -4.66
N LEU A 102 -4.53 -7.80 -3.46
CA LEU A 102 -3.70 -7.57 -2.28
C LEU A 102 -4.00 -8.56 -1.15
N SER A 103 -2.94 -8.94 -0.44
CA SER A 103 -3.04 -9.58 0.88
C SER A 103 -2.11 -8.88 1.84
N LEU A 104 -2.64 -8.49 3.01
CA LEU A 104 -1.92 -7.75 4.03
C LEU A 104 -1.97 -8.54 5.33
N THR A 105 -0.85 -8.62 6.05
CA THR A 105 -0.76 -9.24 7.36
C THR A 105 0.16 -8.43 8.27
N HIS A 106 0.03 -8.62 9.58
CA HIS A 106 0.95 -8.05 10.55
C HIS A 106 1.08 -8.98 11.76
N SER A 107 2.24 -8.96 12.41
CA SER A 107 2.53 -9.75 13.62
C SER A 107 3.65 -9.11 14.43
N ARG A 108 3.44 -8.99 15.75
CA ARG A 108 4.34 -8.54 16.85
C ARG A 108 5.18 -7.25 16.68
N GLY A 109 5.45 -6.80 15.47
CA GLY A 109 6.35 -5.69 15.12
C GLY A 109 6.59 -5.55 13.61
N MET A 110 6.09 -6.49 12.79
CA MET A 110 6.21 -6.44 11.34
C MET A 110 4.84 -6.36 10.67
N ALA A 111 4.76 -5.64 9.56
CA ALA A 111 3.65 -5.67 8.63
C ALA A 111 4.16 -6.09 7.25
N ALA A 112 3.43 -6.96 6.57
CA ALA A 112 3.78 -7.45 5.24
C ALA A 112 2.61 -7.30 4.29
N ALA A 113 2.92 -7.14 3.02
CA ALA A 113 1.93 -7.17 1.96
C ALA A 113 2.45 -7.89 0.72
N VAL A 114 1.56 -8.59 0.04
CA VAL A 114 1.77 -9.16 -1.30
C VAL A 114 0.78 -8.52 -2.27
N ALA A 115 1.27 -8.17 -3.45
CA ALA A 115 0.49 -7.67 -4.57
C ALA A 115 0.66 -8.61 -5.78
N ILE A 116 -0.45 -8.97 -6.43
CA ILE A 116 -0.47 -9.71 -7.69
C ILE A 116 -1.22 -8.86 -8.72
N LEU A 117 -0.62 -8.69 -9.90
CA LEU A 117 -1.26 -8.06 -11.04
C LEU A 117 -1.91 -9.14 -11.91
N ARG A 118 -3.22 -9.05 -12.08
CA ARG A 118 -3.98 -9.92 -12.97
C ARG A 118 -4.23 -9.19 -14.29
N GLY A 119 -4.02 -9.89 -15.40
CA GLY A 119 -4.44 -9.47 -16.74
C GLY A 119 -5.75 -10.15 -17.15
N ALA A 120 -6.27 -9.77 -18.31
CA ALA A 120 -7.37 -10.50 -18.95
C ALA A 120 -6.98 -11.97 -19.23
#